data_AF-A0A4Q6AMC8-F1
#
_entry.id   AF-A0A4Q6AMC8-F1
#
_cell.length_a   1.000
_cell.length_b   1.000
_cell.length_c   1.000
_cell.angle_alpha   90.00
_cell.angle_beta   90.00
_cell.angle_gamma   90.00
#
_symmetry.space_group_name_H-M   'P 1'
#
loop_
_entity.id
_entity.type
_entity.pdbx_description
1 polymer ?
#
loop_
_entity_poly.entity_id
_entity_poly.type
_entity_poly.pdbx_seq_one_letter_code
_entity_poly.pdbx_strand_id
1 'polypeptide(L)'
;MSPSRSAIILNTLAIYLIWGSTYLAIKYAIEDIPPFILAGARFLFAGLILAVIAQLKKERSLDKASMIRALFSGSLLVMGNALVCVAEKSISSGMAAVMVGSVPMWVMLFN
;
A
#
# COMPACT_ATOMS: atom_id res chain seq x y z
N MET A 1 -13.43 -24.92 -1.05
CA MET A 1 -14.61 -24.27 -1.66
C MET A 1 -14.10 -23.32 -2.73
N SER A 2 -14.45 -23.54 -4.01
CA SER A 2 -14.15 -22.56 -5.05
C SER A 2 -14.94 -21.28 -4.75
N PRO A 3 -14.31 -20.09 -4.83
CA PRO A 3 -15.01 -18.84 -4.59
C PRO A 3 -16.18 -18.68 -5.57
N SER A 4 -17.32 -18.19 -5.09
CA SER A 4 -18.49 -17.94 -5.94
C SER A 4 -18.14 -16.88 -7.01
N ARG A 5 -18.77 -16.98 -8.19
CA ARG A 5 -18.57 -15.98 -9.26
C ARG A 5 -18.88 -14.55 -8.79
N SER A 6 -19.87 -14.36 -7.93
CA SER A 6 -20.21 -13.04 -7.39
C SER A 6 -19.13 -12.51 -6.45
N ALA A 7 -18.50 -13.38 -5.65
CA ALA A 7 -17.39 -13.00 -4.78
C ALA A 7 -16.16 -12.55 -5.59
N ILE A 8 -15.87 -13.22 -6.71
CA ILE A 8 -14.78 -12.82 -7.62
C ILE A 8 -15.05 -11.42 -8.18
N ILE A 9 -16.24 -11.20 -8.76
CA ILE A 9 -16.61 -9.92 -9.37
C ILE A 9 -16.56 -8.79 -8.33
N LEU A 10 -17.13 -9.02 -7.14
CA LEU A 10 -17.16 -8.00 -6.09
C LEU A 10 -15.76 -7.65 -5.59
N ASN A 11 -14.88 -8.65 -5.40
CA ASN A 11 -13.50 -8.41 -4.99
C ASN A 11 -12.71 -7.66 -6.07
N THR A 12 -12.91 -7.99 -7.35
CA THR A 12 -12.25 -7.26 -8.46
C THR A 12 -12.71 -5.80 -8.50
N LEU A 13 -14.01 -5.55 -8.37
CA LEU A 13 -14.56 -4.19 -8.32
C LEU A 13 -14.03 -3.41 -7.10
N ALA A 14 -13.99 -4.06 -5.93
CA ALA A 14 -13.46 -3.45 -4.72
C ALA A 14 -11.99 -3.04 -4.89
N ILE A 15 -11.14 -3.91 -5.46
CA ILE A 15 -9.74 -3.58 -5.73
C ILE A 15 -9.67 -2.39 -6.70
N TYR A 16 -10.43 -2.41 -7.79
CA TYR A 16 -10.37 -1.34 -8.80
C TYR A 16 -10.79 0.02 -8.23
N LEU A 17 -11.86 0.04 -7.43
CA LEU A 17 -12.34 1.27 -6.81
C LEU A 17 -11.37 1.75 -5.74
N ILE A 18 -11.00 0.89 -4.78
CA ILE A 18 -10.15 1.29 -3.64
C ILE A 18 -8.75 1.71 -4.13
N TRP A 19 -8.11 0.91 -4.98
CA TRP A 19 -6.76 1.21 -5.46
C TRP A 19 -6.77 2.33 -6.49
N GLY A 20 -7.74 2.35 -7.41
CA GLY A 20 -7.87 3.43 -8.39
C GLY A 20 -8.10 4.79 -7.73
N SER A 21 -9.00 4.84 -6.74
CA SER A 21 -9.27 6.08 -6.00
C SER A 21 -8.10 6.52 -5.11
N THR A 22 -7.21 5.61 -4.72
CA THR A 22 -6.04 5.94 -3.88
C THR A 22 -5.11 6.91 -4.60
N TYR A 23 -4.79 6.69 -5.88
CA TYR A 23 -3.96 7.62 -6.66
C TYR A 23 -4.65 8.98 -6.82
N LEU A 24 -5.97 8.99 -7.03
CA LEU A 24 -6.71 10.25 -7.09
C LEU A 24 -6.65 11.00 -5.75
N ALA A 25 -6.84 10.30 -4.62
CA ALA A 25 -6.77 10.88 -3.29
C ALA A 25 -5.36 11.41 -2.96
N ILE A 26 -4.31 10.69 -3.37
CA ILE A 26 -2.92 11.14 -3.22
C ILE A 26 -2.73 12.45 -3.99
N LYS A 27 -3.14 12.50 -5.27
CA LYS A 27 -2.99 13.68 -6.12
C LYS A 27 -3.57 14.95 -5.48
N TYR A 28 -4.74 14.86 -4.87
CA TYR A 28 -5.34 15.98 -4.15
C TYR A 28 -4.64 16.25 -2.81
N ALA A 29 -4.33 15.23 -2.02
CA ALA A 29 -3.73 15.41 -0.70
C ALA A 29 -2.30 16.00 -0.75
N ILE A 30 -1.52 15.72 -1.80
CA ILE A 30 -0.15 16.24 -1.94
C ILE A 30 -0.08 17.73 -2.30
N GLU A 31 -1.22 18.37 -2.60
CA GLU A 31 -1.32 19.81 -2.78
C GLU A 31 -1.07 20.53 -1.46
N ASP A 32 -1.58 19.98 -0.35
CA ASP A 32 -1.46 20.56 1.00
C ASP A 32 -0.42 19.85 1.88
N ILE A 33 -0.20 18.53 1.66
CA ILE A 33 0.61 17.68 2.54
C ILE A 33 1.89 17.22 1.82
N PRO A 34 3.10 17.41 2.39
CA PRO A 34 4.32 16.91 1.79
C PRO A 34 4.27 15.38 1.55
N PRO A 35 4.74 14.87 0.38
CA PRO A 35 4.58 13.46 -0.02
C PRO A 35 5.07 12.43 1.01
N PHE A 36 6.25 12.64 1.59
CA PHE A 36 6.81 11.73 2.58
C PHE A 36 6.01 11.71 3.89
N ILE A 37 5.43 12.85 4.26
CA ILE A 37 4.57 12.96 5.44
C ILE A 37 3.25 12.25 5.19
N LEU A 38 2.63 12.47 4.02
CA LEU A 38 1.41 11.78 3.62
C LEU A 38 1.59 10.26 3.64
N ALA A 39 2.64 9.75 2.96
CA ALA A 39 2.94 8.33 2.93
C ALA A 39 3.28 7.78 4.32
N GLY A 40 4.18 8.45 5.05
CA GLY A 40 4.59 8.04 6.39
C GLY A 40 3.43 7.98 7.38
N ALA A 41 2.59 9.01 7.43
CA ALA A 41 1.42 9.06 8.30
C ALA A 41 0.43 7.93 7.98
N ARG A 42 0.17 7.66 6.69
CA ARG A 42 -0.72 6.58 6.24
C ARG A 42 -0.25 5.22 6.75
N PHE A 43 1.04 4.90 6.59
CA PHE A 43 1.59 3.62 7.01
C PHE A 43 1.77 3.53 8.53
N LEU A 44 2.11 4.63 9.20
CA LEU A 44 2.19 4.66 10.66
C LEU A 44 0.81 4.39 11.27
N PHE A 45 -0.23 5.06 10.77
CA PHE A 45 -1.61 4.85 11.22
C PHE A 45 -2.08 3.40 11.00
N ALA A 46 -1.83 2.85 9.81
CA ALA A 46 -2.13 1.44 9.52
C ALA A 46 -1.34 0.48 10.43
N GLY A 47 -0.06 0.76 10.66
CA GLY A 47 0.80 -0.02 11.55
C GLY A 47 0.31 -0.01 13.00
N LEU A 48 -0.12 1.15 13.51
CA LEU A 48 -0.70 1.27 14.85
C LEU A 48 -2.00 0.48 14.99
N ILE A 49 -2.90 0.58 14.01
CA ILE A 49 -4.14 -0.21 14.00
C ILE A 49 -3.82 -1.71 14.02
N LEU A 50 -2.90 -2.16 13.16
CA LEU A 50 -2.51 -3.57 13.11
C LEU A 50 -1.81 -4.02 14.40
N ALA A 51 -1.02 -3.16 15.04
CA ALA A 51 -0.40 -3.45 16.33
C ALA A 51 -1.45 -3.64 17.44
N VAL A 52 -2.47 -2.77 17.49
CA VAL A 52 -3.60 -2.91 18.43
C VAL A 52 -4.36 -4.21 18.16
N ILE A 53 -4.68 -4.51 16.89
CA ILE A 53 -5.38 -5.75 16.52
C ILE A 53 -4.56 -6.99 16.92
N ALA A 54 -3.24 -6.98 16.70
CA ALA A 54 -2.36 -8.09 17.07
C ALA A 54 -2.34 -8.32 18.59
N GLN A 55 -2.33 -7.24 19.39
CA GLN A 55 -2.43 -7.33 20.85
C GLN A 55 -3.78 -7.91 21.28
N LEU A 56 -4.89 -7.44 20.69
CA LEU A 56 -6.24 -7.94 20.99
C LEU A 56 -6.40 -9.44 20.64
N LYS A 57 -5.76 -9.88 19.55
CA LYS A 57 -5.74 -11.29 19.13
C LYS A 57 -4.73 -12.14 19.90
N LYS A 58 -3.92 -11.56 20.79
CA LYS A 58 -2.85 -12.23 21.54
C LYS A 58 -1.87 -12.96 20.60
N GLU A 59 -1.58 -12.35 19.44
CA GLU A 59 -0.60 -12.88 18.51
C GLU A 59 0.79 -12.95 19.16
N ARG A 60 1.57 -13.98 18.80
CA ARG A 60 2.91 -14.17 19.37
C ARG A 60 3.83 -13.01 18.94
N SER A 61 4.63 -12.49 19.87
CA SER A 61 5.61 -11.46 19.51
C SER A 61 6.60 -11.99 18.48
N LEU A 62 6.98 -11.13 17.54
CA LEU A 62 8.04 -11.43 16.58
C LEU A 62 9.37 -11.64 17.33
N ASP A 63 10.15 -12.62 16.88
CA ASP A 63 11.55 -12.72 17.30
C ASP A 63 12.38 -11.57 16.70
N LYS A 64 13.56 -11.31 17.26
CA LYS A 64 14.42 -10.21 16.80
C LYS A 64 14.75 -10.30 15.31
N ALA A 65 14.97 -11.51 14.79
CA ALA A 65 15.30 -11.69 13.38
C ALA A 65 14.11 -11.37 12.47
N SER A 66 12.88 -11.79 12.81
CA SER A 66 11.71 -11.43 12.02
C SER A 66 11.36 -9.95 12.15
N MET A 67 11.60 -9.33 13.31
CA MET A 67 11.44 -7.90 13.49
C MET A 67 12.35 -7.11 12.54
N ILE A 68 13.64 -7.48 12.44
CA ILE A 68 14.58 -6.82 11.52
C ILE A 68 14.15 -7.01 10.06
N ARG A 69 13.73 -8.22 9.68
CA ARG A 69 13.22 -8.48 8.33
C ARG A 69 11.96 -7.67 8.01
N ALA A 70 11.04 -7.55 8.97
CA ALA A 70 9.81 -6.78 8.83
C ALA A 70 10.07 -5.26 8.76
N LEU A 71 11.02 -4.75 9.54
CA LEU A 71 11.46 -3.36 9.45
C LEU A 71 12.09 -3.06 8.09
N PHE A 72 12.94 -3.96 7.60
CA PHE A 72 13.57 -3.80 6.30
C PHE A 72 12.54 -3.82 5.17
N SER A 73 11.71 -4.87 5.07
CA SER A 73 10.69 -4.97 4.02
C SER A 73 9.61 -3.88 4.14
N GLY A 74 9.20 -3.54 5.36
CA GLY A 74 8.28 -2.44 5.63
C GLY A 74 8.84 -1.09 5.21
N SER A 75 10.13 -0.82 5.46
CA SER A 75 10.76 0.43 5.02
C SER A 75 10.80 0.55 3.49
N LEU A 76 11.09 -0.53 2.77
CA LEU A 76 11.03 -0.57 1.31
C LEU A 76 9.60 -0.29 0.81
N LEU A 77 8.58 -0.87 1.45
CA LEU A 77 7.19 -0.67 1.08
C LEU A 77 6.77 0.80 1.25
N VAL A 78 7.11 1.42 2.39
CA VAL A 78 6.83 2.83 2.66
C VAL A 78 7.56 3.73 1.68
N MET A 79 8.84 3.45 1.41
CA MET A 79 9.64 4.22 0.47
C MET A 79 9.06 4.15 -0.95
N GLY A 80 8.72 2.96 -1.43
CA GLY A 80 8.09 2.78 -2.74
C GLY A 80 6.80 3.59 -2.88
N ASN A 81 5.94 3.56 -1.85
CA ASN A 81 4.71 4.37 -1.84
C ASN A 81 4.98 5.88 -1.74
N ALA A 82 5.99 6.30 -0.98
CA ALA A 82 6.39 7.70 -0.90
C ALA A 82 6.89 8.22 -2.25
N LEU A 83 7.65 7.41 -2.99
CA LEU A 83 8.09 7.72 -4.36
C LEU A 83 6.91 7.88 -5.32
N VAL A 84 5.83 7.11 -5.18
CA VAL A 84 4.58 7.34 -5.93
C VAL A 84 3.99 8.71 -5.60
N CYS A 85 3.90 9.06 -4.31
CA CYS A 85 3.39 10.38 -3.90
C CYS A 85 4.27 11.54 -4.43
N VAL A 86 5.58 11.32 -4.54
CA VAL A 86 6.51 12.29 -5.15
C VAL A 86 6.28 12.36 -6.67
N ALA A 87 6.16 11.22 -7.35
CA ALA A 87 5.92 11.17 -8.79
C ALA A 87 4.63 11.90 -9.17
N GLU A 88 3.57 11.73 -8.37
CA GLU A 88 2.29 12.41 -8.57
C GLU A 88 2.34 13.93 -8.46
N LYS A 89 3.43 14.54 -8.00
CA LYS A 89 3.63 15.98 -8.17
C LYS A 89 3.82 16.37 -9.63
N SER A 90 4.44 15.50 -10.41
CA SER A 90 4.81 15.74 -11.82
C SER A 90 3.89 15.05 -12.82
N ILE A 91 3.17 14.01 -12.41
CA ILE A 91 2.29 13.22 -13.29
C ILE A 91 0.83 13.27 -12.81
N SER A 92 -0.10 12.86 -13.68
CA SER A 92 -1.50 12.67 -13.32
C SER A 92 -1.68 11.36 -12.55
N SER A 93 -2.73 11.28 -11.73
CA SER A 93 -3.11 10.07 -10.99
C SER A 93 -3.40 8.88 -11.92
N GLY A 94 -3.94 9.14 -13.11
CA GLY A 94 -4.14 8.11 -14.15
C GLY A 94 -2.82 7.53 -14.68
N MET A 95 -1.81 8.37 -14.93
CA MET A 95 -0.49 7.88 -15.32
C MET A 95 0.18 7.09 -14.19
N ALA A 96 0.07 7.58 -12.94
CA ALA A 96 0.58 6.85 -11.78
C ALA A 96 -0.06 5.46 -11.66
N ALA A 97 -1.39 5.37 -11.80
CA ALA A 97 -2.13 4.11 -11.75
C ALA A 97 -1.68 3.11 -12.84
N VAL A 98 -1.52 3.57 -14.07
CA VAL A 98 -1.05 2.72 -15.19
C VAL A 98 0.37 2.22 -14.94
N MET A 99 1.27 3.10 -14.48
CA MET A 99 2.66 2.74 -14.20
C MET A 99 2.76 1.71 -13.07
N VAL A 100 2.02 1.90 -11.97
CA VAL A 100 1.98 0.92 -10.87
C VAL A 100 1.26 -0.37 -11.29
N GLY A 101 0.35 -0.30 -12.27
CA GLY A 101 -0.24 -1.48 -12.91
C GLY A 101 0.78 -2.45 -13.52
N SER A 102 2.02 -1.99 -13.78
CA SER A 102 3.12 -2.86 -14.26
C SER A 102 3.79 -3.70 -13.16
N VAL A 103 3.48 -3.48 -11.88
CA VAL A 103 4.07 -4.22 -10.74
C VAL A 103 4.08 -5.75 -10.93
N PRO A 104 3.02 -6.41 -11.43
CA PRO A 104 3.05 -7.85 -11.66
C PRO A 104 4.17 -8.31 -12.62
N MET A 105 4.54 -7.49 -13.62
CA MET A 105 5.64 -7.79 -14.52
C MET A 105 6.98 -7.78 -13.79
N TRP A 106 7.19 -6.79 -12.91
CA TRP A 106 8.39 -6.72 -12.07
C TRP A 106 8.46 -7.89 -11.07
N VAL A 107 7.32 -8.26 -10.49
CA VAL A 107 7.23 -9.42 -9.58
C VAL A 107 7.56 -10.73 -10.30
N MET A 108 7.17 -10.88 -11.57
CA MET A 108 7.53 -12.04 -12.39
C MET A 108 9.03 -12.08 -12.72
N LEU A 109 9.67 -10.92 -12.88
CA LEU A 109 11.11 -10.84 -13.16
C LEU A 109 11.98 -11.18 -11.93
N PHE A 110 11.49 -10.90 -10.73
CA PHE A 110 12.24 -11.08 -9.48
C PHE A 110 11.89 -12.34 -8.68
N ASN A 111 10.82 -13.06 -9.05
CA ASN A 111 10.51 -14.40 -8.52
C ASN A 111 11.21 -15.49 -9.34
#